data_AF-A0A6A6U5D1-F1
#
_entry.id   AF-A0A6A6U5D1-F1
#
_cell.length_a   1.000
_cell.length_b   1.000
_cell.length_c   1.000
_cell.angle_alpha   90.00
_cell.angle_beta   90.00
_cell.angle_gamma   90.00
#
_symmetry.space_group_name_H-M   'P 1'
#
loop_
_entity.id
_entity.type
_entity.pdbx_description
1 polymer ?
#
loop_
_entity_poly.entity_id
_entity_poly.type
_entity_poly.pdbx_seq_one_letter_code
_entity_poly.pdbx_strand_id
1 'polypeptide(L)'
;MTVVQGTAHDSTQDLRIPSYCEVVVNPGLSISSEIWSILPRHITPTCALDRVVTEIIQTRRTYEIFRGNDLEFSNRPFPSVQSLLNPKDEMETQKSPVTSSIVNNIIQVMTVPTLPEQIAILFFMGSVIRWLVSPTPANYYSMPEWLRPTPSQLSCPHPVWIDLFIWPKARDRMSREPKYHGEIAIMTEVSNASLCVNWPFPLSDMLSHDNGPEAELVLNPTFERHIRDLKNWSVGPRMFEV
;
A
#
# COMPACT_ATOMS: atom_id res chain seq x y z
N MET A 1 -28.82 -1.69 78.52
CA MET A 1 -30.19 -1.35 78.08
C MET A 1 -30.02 -0.36 76.94
N THR A 2 -30.38 -0.62 75.69
CA THR A 2 -31.40 -1.51 75.14
C THR A 2 -31.03 -1.79 73.69
N VAL A 3 -31.13 -3.05 73.29
CA VAL A 3 -31.11 -3.50 71.90
C VAL A 3 -32.44 -3.08 71.26
N VAL A 4 -32.40 -2.43 70.10
CA VAL A 4 -33.55 -2.37 69.19
C VAL A 4 -33.05 -2.62 67.77
N GLN A 5 -33.53 -3.73 67.20
CA GLN A 5 -33.36 -4.16 65.82
C GLN A 5 -34.10 -3.20 64.87
N GLY A 6 -33.52 -2.94 63.70
CA GLY A 6 -34.13 -2.19 62.60
C GLY A 6 -33.70 -2.77 61.26
N THR A 7 -34.44 -3.78 60.83
CA THR A 7 -34.81 -4.17 59.45
C THR A 7 -33.90 -3.76 58.28
N ALA A 8 -33.44 -4.79 57.57
CA ALA A 8 -32.82 -4.74 56.26
C ALA A 8 -33.65 -3.95 55.23
N HIS A 9 -32.99 -3.08 54.48
CA HIS A 9 -33.46 -2.61 53.19
C HIS A 9 -32.32 -2.79 52.18
N ASP A 10 -32.34 -3.97 51.55
CA ASP A 10 -31.57 -4.29 50.35
C ASP A 10 -31.95 -3.28 49.26
N SER A 11 -30.98 -2.47 48.85
CA SER A 11 -31.12 -1.47 47.79
C SER A 11 -30.19 -1.84 46.66
N THR A 12 -30.38 -3.04 46.12
CA THR A 12 -29.80 -3.45 44.84
C THR A 12 -30.52 -2.66 43.74
N GLN A 13 -29.88 -1.58 43.29
CA GLN A 13 -30.31 -0.85 42.09
C GLN A 13 -30.21 -1.79 40.88
N ASP A 14 -31.38 -2.20 40.38
CA ASP A 14 -31.58 -2.84 39.08
C ASP A 14 -31.03 -1.96 37.95
N LEU A 15 -29.75 -2.14 37.63
CA LEU A 15 -29.18 -1.73 36.36
C LEU A 15 -29.75 -2.66 35.27
N ARG A 16 -30.93 -2.29 34.74
CA ARG A 16 -31.47 -2.89 33.52
C ARG A 16 -30.52 -2.61 32.36
N ILE A 17 -29.71 -3.61 32.03
CA ILE A 17 -28.97 -3.69 30.77
C ILE A 17 -30.02 -3.73 29.64
N PRO A 18 -29.96 -2.86 28.61
CA PRO A 18 -30.89 -2.94 27.50
C PRO A 18 -30.70 -4.29 26.79
N SER A 19 -31.82 -5.00 26.65
CA SER A 19 -31.98 -6.20 25.84
C SER A 19 -31.15 -6.12 24.56
N TYR A 20 -30.28 -7.10 24.37
CA TYR A 20 -29.56 -7.37 23.13
C TYR A 20 -30.52 -7.20 21.95
N CYS A 21 -30.22 -6.29 21.01
CA CYS A 21 -30.88 -6.31 19.71
C CYS A 21 -30.54 -7.67 19.09
N GLU A 22 -31.50 -8.57 19.01
CA GLU A 22 -31.38 -9.78 18.22
C GLU A 22 -31.06 -9.37 16.79
N VAL A 23 -29.83 -9.69 16.36
CA VAL A 23 -29.41 -9.55 14.98
C VAL A 23 -30.30 -10.50 14.18
N VAL A 24 -31.27 -9.95 13.45
CA VAL A 24 -32.01 -10.70 12.44
C VAL A 24 -31.01 -11.04 11.34
N VAL A 25 -30.41 -12.23 11.45
CA VAL A 25 -29.57 -12.80 10.40
C VAL A 25 -30.49 -13.13 9.24
N ASN A 26 -30.49 -12.27 8.22
CA ASN A 26 -31.13 -12.56 6.95
C ASN A 26 -30.50 -13.85 6.39
N PRO A 27 -31.25 -14.94 6.13
CA PRO A 27 -30.69 -16.22 5.67
C PRO A 27 -30.20 -16.18 4.20
N GLY A 28 -29.92 -15.00 3.65
CA GLY A 28 -29.62 -14.77 2.24
C GLY A 28 -28.33 -13.99 1.94
N LEU A 29 -27.46 -13.70 2.91
CA LEU A 29 -26.16 -13.07 2.64
C LEU A 29 -25.00 -13.97 3.09
N SER A 30 -24.53 -14.80 2.16
CA SER A 30 -23.30 -15.58 2.29
C SER A 30 -22.47 -15.38 1.03
N ILE A 31 -21.67 -14.31 1.01
CA ILE A 31 -20.35 -14.33 0.39
C ILE A 31 -19.47 -13.51 1.33
N SER A 32 -18.64 -14.17 2.14
CA SER A 32 -17.49 -13.49 2.73
C SER A 32 -16.69 -12.92 1.56
N SER A 33 -16.66 -11.59 1.39
CA SER A 33 -15.80 -10.99 0.38
C SER A 33 -14.39 -11.48 0.65
N GLU A 34 -13.81 -12.14 -0.36
CA GLU A 34 -12.47 -12.67 -0.25
C GLU A 34 -11.48 -11.53 0.02
N ILE A 35 -10.52 -11.74 0.92
CA ILE A 35 -9.64 -10.67 1.41
C ILE A 35 -8.90 -9.92 0.27
N TRP A 36 -8.57 -10.63 -0.80
CA TRP A 36 -7.88 -10.08 -1.98
C TRP A 36 -8.74 -9.10 -2.79
N SER A 37 -10.08 -9.14 -2.62
CA SER A 37 -11.05 -8.27 -3.30
C SER A 37 -11.43 -7.02 -2.49
N ILE A 38 -11.06 -6.97 -1.20
CA ILE A 38 -11.43 -5.86 -0.30
C ILE A 38 -10.42 -4.73 -0.46
N LEU A 39 -10.86 -3.62 -1.05
CA LEU A 39 -10.03 -2.45 -1.29
C LEU A 39 -10.02 -1.49 -0.09
N PRO A 40 -8.95 -0.69 0.11
CA PRO A 40 -8.86 0.28 1.19
C PRO A 40 -9.87 1.42 1.05
N ARG A 41 -10.23 2.04 2.18
CA ARG A 41 -11.19 3.15 2.21
C ARG A 41 -10.50 4.49 1.98
N HIS A 42 -10.26 4.84 0.72
CA HIS A 42 -9.67 6.14 0.38
C HIS A 42 -10.65 7.30 0.54
N ILE A 43 -10.18 8.42 1.11
CA ILE A 43 -10.88 9.71 1.08
C ILE A 43 -10.50 10.52 -0.16
N THR A 44 -11.12 11.70 -0.32
CA THR A 44 -10.76 12.64 -1.40
C THR A 44 -9.28 13.04 -1.33
N PRO A 45 -8.61 13.26 -2.47
CA PRO A 45 -7.20 13.63 -2.51
C PRO A 45 -6.84 14.80 -1.60
N THR A 46 -5.83 14.62 -0.77
CA THR A 46 -5.32 15.64 0.18
C THR A 46 -4.06 16.33 -0.32
N CYS A 47 -3.33 15.70 -1.25
CA CYS A 47 -2.08 16.22 -1.79
C CYS A 47 -1.92 15.93 -3.29
N ALA A 48 -0.79 16.36 -3.88
CA ALA A 48 -0.47 16.12 -5.29
C ALA A 48 -0.26 14.62 -5.58
N LEU A 49 0.41 13.89 -4.68
CA LEU A 49 0.61 12.46 -4.80
C LEU A 49 -0.73 11.71 -4.83
N ASP A 50 -1.67 12.07 -3.94
CA ASP A 50 -3.00 11.47 -3.93
C ASP A 50 -3.73 11.65 -5.25
N ARG A 51 -3.64 12.85 -5.86
CA ARG A 51 -4.28 13.15 -7.14
C ARG A 51 -3.75 12.23 -8.24
N VAL A 52 -2.43 12.15 -8.36
CA VAL A 52 -1.75 11.29 -9.34
C VAL A 52 -2.17 9.82 -9.16
N VAL A 53 -2.08 9.30 -7.94
CA VAL A 53 -2.37 7.89 -7.66
C VAL A 53 -3.85 7.57 -7.88
N THR A 54 -4.74 8.45 -7.43
CA THR A 54 -6.19 8.30 -7.63
C THR A 54 -6.53 8.31 -9.13
N GLU A 55 -5.92 9.19 -9.91
CA GLU A 55 -6.10 9.28 -11.36
C GLU A 55 -5.61 8.01 -12.06
N ILE A 56 -4.44 7.49 -11.69
CA ILE A 56 -3.93 6.20 -12.20
C ILE A 56 -4.95 5.10 -11.89
N ILE A 57 -5.40 4.98 -10.64
CA ILE A 57 -6.34 3.92 -10.23
C ILE A 57 -7.65 4.00 -11.02
N GLN A 58 -8.27 5.17 -11.09
CA GLN A 58 -9.55 5.37 -11.76
C GLN A 58 -9.46 5.13 -13.27
N THR A 59 -8.45 5.70 -13.90
CA THR A 59 -8.22 5.57 -15.35
C THR A 59 -7.98 4.12 -15.69
N ARG A 60 -7.02 3.47 -15.03
CA ARG A 60 -6.59 2.11 -15.40
C ARG A 60 -7.63 1.05 -15.02
N ARG A 61 -8.46 1.26 -13.99
CA ARG A 61 -9.66 0.43 -13.74
C ARG A 61 -10.65 0.48 -14.89
N THR A 62 -10.85 1.65 -15.49
CA THR A 62 -11.73 1.79 -16.66
C THR A 62 -11.20 1.00 -17.86
N TYR A 63 -9.88 1.06 -18.10
CA TYR A 63 -9.22 0.27 -19.14
C TYR A 63 -9.24 -1.24 -18.86
N GLU A 64 -9.16 -1.66 -17.59
CA GLU A 64 -9.19 -3.07 -17.19
C GLU A 64 -10.44 -3.80 -17.70
N ILE A 65 -11.60 -3.12 -17.71
CA ILE A 65 -12.87 -3.67 -18.22
C ILE A 65 -12.73 -4.21 -19.64
N PHE A 66 -11.86 -3.58 -20.45
CA PHE A 66 -11.60 -3.94 -21.84
C PHE A 66 -10.22 -4.57 -22.04
N ARG A 67 -9.62 -5.16 -21.00
CA ARG A 67 -8.28 -5.78 -21.06
C ARG A 67 -7.16 -4.81 -21.47
N GLY A 68 -7.37 -3.51 -21.25
CA GLY A 68 -6.41 -2.46 -21.61
C GLY A 68 -5.14 -2.42 -20.77
N ASN A 69 -5.01 -3.28 -19.76
CA ASN A 69 -3.78 -3.45 -18.97
C ASN A 69 -3.10 -4.80 -19.21
N ASP A 70 -3.60 -5.68 -20.09
CA ASP A 70 -3.10 -7.06 -20.24
C ASP A 70 -1.59 -7.09 -20.56
N LEU A 71 -1.10 -6.16 -21.39
CA LEU A 71 0.33 -6.05 -21.72
C LEU A 71 1.22 -5.78 -20.49
N GLU A 72 0.73 -5.00 -19.53
CA GLU A 72 1.51 -4.68 -18.34
C GLU A 72 1.31 -5.72 -17.23
N PHE A 73 0.09 -6.23 -17.07
CA PHE A 73 -0.29 -7.05 -15.91
C PHE A 73 -0.11 -8.55 -16.15
N SER A 74 -0.15 -9.02 -17.40
CA SER A 74 -0.01 -10.46 -17.71
C SER A 74 1.44 -10.91 -17.78
N ASN A 75 2.35 -10.00 -18.12
CA ASN A 75 3.72 -10.37 -18.46
C ASN A 75 4.60 -10.62 -17.22
N ARG A 76 4.46 -9.80 -16.17
CA ARG A 76 5.39 -9.78 -15.03
C ARG A 76 4.68 -9.40 -13.73
N PRO A 77 4.93 -10.06 -12.58
CA PRO A 77 4.38 -9.67 -11.28
C PRO A 77 5.01 -8.38 -10.73
N PHE A 78 6.16 -7.97 -11.28
CA PHE A 78 6.86 -6.74 -10.94
C PHE A 78 6.73 -5.70 -12.07
N PRO A 79 6.61 -4.40 -11.75
CA PRO A 79 6.66 -3.29 -12.71
C PRO A 79 7.88 -3.30 -13.64
N SER A 80 7.78 -2.67 -14.80
CA SER A 80 8.88 -2.66 -15.78
C SER A 80 10.03 -1.74 -15.32
N VAL A 81 11.24 -2.28 -15.09
CA VAL A 81 12.43 -1.44 -14.87
C VAL A 81 12.78 -0.60 -16.09
N GLN A 82 12.34 -1.00 -17.29
CA GLN A 82 12.56 -0.24 -18.52
C GLN A 82 11.92 1.14 -18.45
N SER A 83 10.74 1.29 -17.82
CA SER A 83 10.12 2.61 -17.64
C SER A 83 10.99 3.54 -16.79
N LEU A 84 11.76 3.01 -15.84
CA LEU A 84 12.69 3.80 -15.01
C LEU A 84 13.96 4.16 -15.78
N LEU A 85 14.50 3.22 -16.56
CA LEU A 85 15.75 3.41 -17.32
C LEU A 85 15.54 4.26 -18.59
N ASN A 86 14.37 4.15 -19.21
CA ASN A 86 13.98 4.78 -20.47
C ASN A 86 12.64 5.54 -20.34
N PRO A 87 12.54 6.53 -19.44
CA PRO A 87 11.26 7.16 -19.08
C PRO A 87 10.59 7.96 -20.21
N LYS A 88 11.33 8.29 -21.26
CA LYS A 88 10.85 9.04 -22.43
C LYS A 88 10.50 8.13 -23.62
N ASP A 89 10.65 6.81 -23.46
CA ASP A 89 10.29 5.87 -24.51
C ASP A 89 8.76 5.74 -24.59
N GLU A 90 8.19 6.17 -25.71
CA GLU A 90 6.76 6.12 -25.97
C GLU A 90 6.23 4.68 -26.07
N MET A 91 7.03 3.77 -26.62
CA MET A 91 6.66 2.36 -26.74
C MET A 91 6.61 1.70 -25.36
N GLU A 92 7.58 1.98 -24.50
CA GLU A 92 7.55 1.52 -23.10
C GLU A 92 6.38 2.14 -22.33
N THR A 93 6.05 3.41 -22.59
CA THR A 93 4.90 4.08 -21.98
C THR A 93 3.58 3.42 -22.37
N GLN A 94 3.45 2.97 -23.63
CA GLN A 94 2.28 2.24 -24.10
C GLN A 94 2.21 0.82 -23.53
N LYS A 95 3.35 0.14 -23.40
CA LYS A 95 3.47 -1.22 -22.86
C LYS A 95 3.25 -1.30 -21.35
N SER A 96 3.80 -0.33 -20.61
CA SER A 96 3.82 -0.28 -19.14
C SER A 96 3.28 1.06 -18.59
N PRO A 97 2.04 1.44 -18.90
CA PRO A 97 1.48 2.75 -18.57
C PRO A 97 1.31 3.02 -17.07
N VAL A 98 0.94 2.05 -16.23
CA VAL A 98 0.88 2.23 -14.76
C VAL A 98 2.27 2.53 -14.23
N THR A 99 3.25 1.69 -14.59
CA THR A 99 4.65 1.81 -14.23
C THR A 99 5.21 3.16 -14.69
N SER A 100 4.95 3.54 -15.94
CA SER A 100 5.44 4.79 -16.54
C SER A 100 4.82 6.02 -15.87
N SER A 101 3.52 5.96 -15.50
CA SER A 101 2.89 7.03 -14.72
C SER A 101 3.53 7.17 -13.33
N ILE A 102 3.87 6.07 -12.65
CA ILE A 102 4.58 6.10 -11.37
C ILE A 102 5.96 6.73 -11.53
N VAL A 103 6.73 6.30 -12.55
CA VAL A 103 8.07 6.84 -12.79
C VAL A 103 8.01 8.34 -13.06
N ASN A 104 7.19 8.77 -14.02
CA ASN A 104 7.19 10.14 -14.51
C ASN A 104 6.54 11.15 -13.54
N ASN A 105 5.55 10.73 -12.75
CA ASN A 105 4.82 11.65 -11.86
C ASN A 105 5.18 11.52 -10.39
N ILE A 106 5.84 10.43 -9.99
CA ILE A 106 6.19 10.17 -8.58
C ILE A 106 7.71 10.09 -8.44
N ILE A 107 8.36 9.07 -9.03
CA ILE A 107 9.78 8.81 -8.78
C ILE A 107 10.67 9.96 -9.27
N GLN A 108 10.41 10.51 -10.45
CA GLN A 108 11.18 11.65 -10.98
C GLN A 108 11.00 12.95 -10.19
N VAL A 109 9.90 13.07 -9.45
CA VAL A 109 9.61 14.22 -8.59
C VAL A 109 10.20 14.03 -7.20
N MET A 110 10.35 12.78 -6.75
CA MET A 110 11.04 12.45 -5.52
C MET A 110 12.53 12.79 -5.63
N THR A 111 13.11 13.26 -4.53
CA THR A 111 14.55 13.58 -4.45
C THR A 111 15.38 12.38 -3.97
N VAL A 112 14.85 11.17 -4.14
CA VAL A 112 15.50 9.92 -3.69
C VAL A 112 16.76 9.68 -4.52
N PRO A 113 17.95 9.65 -3.89
CA PRO A 113 19.20 9.90 -4.59
C PRO A 113 19.74 8.70 -5.37
N THR A 114 19.39 7.48 -4.98
CA THR A 114 20.12 6.27 -5.38
C THR A 114 19.24 5.28 -6.14
N LEU A 115 19.84 4.64 -7.13
CA LEU A 115 19.15 3.69 -8.02
C LEU A 115 18.51 2.48 -7.28
N PRO A 116 19.13 1.85 -6.27
CA PRO A 116 18.49 0.77 -5.51
C PRO A 116 17.15 1.20 -4.90
N GLU A 117 17.13 2.36 -4.26
CA GLU A 117 15.94 2.94 -3.62
C GLU A 117 14.88 3.29 -4.67
N GLN A 118 15.26 3.86 -5.82
CA GLN A 118 14.31 4.15 -6.91
C GLN A 118 13.65 2.87 -7.45
N ILE A 119 14.43 1.81 -7.70
CA ILE A 119 13.89 0.51 -8.15
C ILE A 119 13.00 -0.10 -7.07
N ALA A 120 13.38 -0.02 -5.80
CA ALA A 120 12.61 -0.57 -4.70
C ALA A 120 11.29 0.20 -4.45
N ILE A 121 11.30 1.53 -4.58
CA ILE A 121 10.09 2.35 -4.54
C ILE A 121 9.17 1.98 -5.71
N LEU A 122 9.72 1.80 -6.92
CA LEU A 122 8.94 1.36 -8.08
C LEU A 122 8.30 -0.01 -7.83
N PHE A 123 9.05 -0.97 -7.28
CA PHE A 123 8.54 -2.28 -6.86
C PHE A 123 7.35 -2.12 -5.94
N PHE A 124 7.57 -1.44 -4.83
CA PHE A 124 6.59 -1.26 -3.78
C PHE A 124 5.32 -0.56 -4.28
N MET A 125 5.46 0.62 -4.91
CA MET A 125 4.32 1.42 -5.37
C MET A 125 3.59 0.72 -6.50
N GLY A 126 4.31 0.15 -7.47
CA GLY A 126 3.69 -0.51 -8.60
C GLY A 126 2.97 -1.80 -8.20
N SER A 127 3.47 -2.56 -7.21
CA SER A 127 2.74 -3.71 -6.67
C SER A 127 1.44 -3.32 -5.97
N VAL A 128 1.47 -2.27 -5.13
CA VAL A 128 0.25 -1.77 -4.46
C VAL A 128 -0.75 -1.22 -5.48
N ILE A 129 -0.30 -0.33 -6.37
CA ILE A 129 -1.17 0.32 -7.36
C ILE A 129 -1.74 -0.71 -8.35
N ARG A 130 -0.96 -1.72 -8.76
CA ARG A 130 -1.47 -2.82 -9.60
C ARG A 130 -2.62 -3.56 -8.92
N TRP A 131 -2.47 -3.91 -7.64
CA TRP A 131 -3.56 -4.54 -6.89
C TRP A 131 -4.77 -3.61 -6.72
N LEU A 132 -4.54 -2.32 -6.45
CA LEU A 132 -5.63 -1.34 -6.38
C LEU A 132 -6.35 -1.20 -7.72
N VAL A 133 -5.65 -1.28 -8.85
CA VAL A 133 -6.26 -1.26 -10.19
C VAL A 133 -7.03 -2.55 -10.48
N SER A 134 -6.43 -3.71 -10.21
CA SER A 134 -6.98 -5.02 -10.53
C SER A 134 -6.87 -5.95 -9.30
N PRO A 135 -7.88 -5.96 -8.41
CA PRO A 135 -7.83 -6.71 -7.15
C PRO A 135 -8.12 -8.20 -7.41
N THR A 136 -7.14 -8.88 -8.00
CA THR A 136 -7.16 -10.33 -8.23
C THR A 136 -6.33 -11.05 -7.17
N PRO A 137 -6.55 -12.36 -6.94
CA PRO A 137 -5.67 -13.16 -6.09
C PRO A 137 -4.20 -13.08 -6.51
N ALA A 138 -3.93 -13.14 -7.82
CA ALA A 138 -2.57 -13.09 -8.35
C ALA A 138 -1.86 -11.79 -7.96
N ASN A 139 -2.52 -10.64 -8.17
CA ASN A 139 -1.95 -9.34 -7.80
C ASN A 139 -1.79 -9.20 -6.28
N TYR A 140 -2.81 -9.60 -5.50
CA TYR A 140 -2.75 -9.54 -4.04
C TYR A 140 -1.64 -10.40 -3.42
N TYR A 141 -1.50 -11.65 -3.86
CA TYR A 141 -0.52 -12.57 -3.31
C TYR A 141 0.89 -12.35 -3.87
N SER A 142 1.04 -11.65 -5.00
CA SER A 142 2.35 -11.19 -5.49
C SER A 142 3.02 -10.18 -4.57
N MET A 143 2.22 -9.42 -3.79
CA MET A 143 2.75 -8.50 -2.79
C MET A 143 3.35 -9.26 -1.61
N PRO A 144 4.51 -8.80 -1.09
CA PRO A 144 4.98 -9.22 0.24
C PRO A 144 3.90 -9.00 1.30
N GLU A 145 3.87 -9.84 2.33
CA GLU A 145 2.80 -9.76 3.34
C GLU A 145 2.75 -8.41 4.06
N TRP A 146 3.91 -7.81 4.32
CA TRP A 146 4.01 -6.49 4.94
C TRP A 146 3.48 -5.35 4.07
N LEU A 147 3.29 -5.58 2.78
CA LEU A 147 2.78 -4.62 1.81
C LEU A 147 1.25 -4.68 1.65
N ARG A 148 0.65 -5.84 1.91
CA ARG A 148 -0.81 -6.04 1.90
C ARG A 148 -1.52 -5.05 2.84
N PRO A 149 -2.80 -4.72 2.58
CA PRO A 149 -3.56 -3.79 3.41
C PRO A 149 -3.69 -4.30 4.85
N THR A 150 -3.56 -3.39 5.79
CA THR A 150 -3.84 -3.63 7.21
C THR A 150 -5.35 -3.54 7.49
N PRO A 151 -5.84 -4.11 8.61
CA PRO A 151 -7.26 -4.00 8.97
C PRO A 151 -7.76 -2.56 9.04
N SER A 152 -6.92 -1.63 9.50
CA SER A 152 -7.26 -0.20 9.56
C SER A 152 -7.42 0.43 8.18
N GLN A 153 -6.58 0.06 7.20
CA GLN A 153 -6.75 0.55 5.83
C GLN A 153 -8.07 0.09 5.20
N LEU A 154 -8.55 -1.11 5.58
CA LEU A 154 -9.82 -1.65 5.09
C LEU A 154 -11.06 -1.08 5.81
N SER A 155 -10.90 -0.57 7.04
CA SER A 155 -12.02 -0.14 7.89
C SER A 155 -12.12 1.36 8.12
N CYS A 156 -10.99 2.09 8.11
CA CYS A 156 -10.90 3.51 8.42
C CYS A 156 -10.66 4.34 7.14
N PRO A 157 -11.45 5.41 6.89
CA PRO A 157 -11.20 6.32 5.79
C PRO A 157 -9.87 7.09 5.93
N HIS A 158 -9.01 7.06 4.92
CA HIS A 158 -7.68 7.68 4.96
C HIS A 158 -7.16 8.11 3.56
N PRO A 159 -6.19 9.03 3.44
CA PRO A 159 -5.56 9.39 2.17
C PRO A 159 -4.81 8.24 1.49
N VAL A 160 -4.87 8.14 0.16
CA VAL A 160 -4.21 7.04 -0.58
C VAL A 160 -2.69 7.03 -0.43
N TRP A 161 -2.04 8.18 -0.19
CA TRP A 161 -0.60 8.22 0.06
C TRP A 161 -0.16 7.39 1.28
N ILE A 162 -1.04 7.14 2.26
CA ILE A 162 -0.73 6.30 3.41
C ILE A 162 -0.51 4.84 2.98
N ASP A 163 -1.24 4.36 1.97
CA ASP A 163 -1.02 3.00 1.43
C ASP A 163 0.35 2.84 0.81
N LEU A 164 0.94 3.96 0.38
CA LEU A 164 2.28 4.06 -0.21
C LEU A 164 3.39 4.23 0.84
N PHE A 165 3.10 3.97 2.11
CA PHE A 165 4.12 3.88 3.16
C PHE A 165 4.61 2.45 3.38
N ILE A 166 5.91 2.27 3.58
CA ILE A 166 6.54 0.92 3.61
C ILE A 166 6.16 0.12 4.85
N TRP A 167 6.13 0.75 6.02
CA TRP A 167 5.97 0.04 7.29
C TRP A 167 4.50 -0.20 7.66
N PRO A 168 4.04 -1.48 7.80
CA PRO A 168 2.63 -1.79 8.02
C PRO A 168 2.08 -1.24 9.34
N LYS A 169 2.87 -1.23 10.42
CA LYS A 169 2.43 -0.67 11.70
C LYS A 169 2.19 0.83 11.63
N ALA A 170 3.01 1.54 10.86
CA ALA A 170 2.83 2.96 10.63
C ALA A 170 1.60 3.21 9.76
N ARG A 171 1.40 2.43 8.67
CA ARG A 171 0.17 2.49 7.86
C ARG A 171 -1.08 2.29 8.71
N ASP A 172 -1.12 1.21 9.50
CA ASP A 172 -2.27 0.90 10.36
C ASP A 172 -2.61 2.05 11.32
N ARG A 173 -1.58 2.65 11.93
CA ARG A 173 -1.74 3.80 12.83
C ARG A 173 -2.22 5.03 12.09
N MET A 174 -1.57 5.39 10.99
CA MET A 174 -1.89 6.59 10.21
C MET A 174 -3.30 6.51 9.60
N SER A 175 -3.76 5.34 9.18
CA SER A 175 -5.13 5.15 8.71
C SER A 175 -6.19 5.37 9.80
N ARG A 176 -5.87 5.12 11.08
CA ARG A 176 -6.81 5.28 12.20
C ARG A 176 -6.83 6.69 12.78
N GLU A 177 -5.72 7.42 12.71
CA GLU A 177 -5.52 8.68 13.42
C GLU A 177 -5.51 9.87 12.43
N PRO A 178 -6.62 10.63 12.29
CA PRO A 178 -6.77 11.66 11.26
C PRO A 178 -5.73 12.79 11.29
N LYS A 179 -5.08 12.99 12.44
CA LYS A 179 -4.00 13.99 12.58
C LYS A 179 -2.86 13.75 11.59
N TYR A 180 -2.62 12.51 11.16
CA TYR A 180 -1.56 12.20 10.19
C TYR A 180 -1.95 12.49 8.75
N HIS A 181 -3.23 12.66 8.42
CA HIS A 181 -3.70 12.74 7.03
C HIS A 181 -3.16 13.95 6.27
N GLY A 182 -2.73 15.01 6.98
CA GLY A 182 -2.10 16.20 6.40
C GLY A 182 -0.57 16.18 6.36
N GLU A 183 0.09 15.17 6.93
CA GLU A 183 1.53 15.18 7.23
C GLU A 183 2.43 14.63 6.09
N ILE A 184 1.92 14.61 4.86
CA ILE A 184 2.66 14.11 3.69
C ILE A 184 3.99 14.85 3.45
N ALA A 185 4.04 16.15 3.78
CA ALA A 185 5.24 16.96 3.56
C ALA A 185 6.41 16.46 4.40
N ILE A 186 6.18 16.28 5.70
CA ILE A 186 7.19 15.77 6.63
C ILE A 186 7.56 14.33 6.26
N MET A 187 6.57 13.52 5.91
CA MET A 187 6.80 12.13 5.50
C MET A 187 7.68 12.03 4.25
N THR A 188 7.42 12.89 3.26
CA THR A 188 8.20 12.97 2.02
C THR A 188 9.62 13.46 2.32
N GLU A 189 9.77 14.48 3.15
CA GLU A 189 11.07 15.01 3.57
C GLU A 189 11.94 13.91 4.23
N VAL A 190 11.40 13.23 5.24
CA VAL A 190 12.12 12.19 5.99
C VAL A 190 12.48 11.01 5.08
N SER A 191 11.54 10.59 4.22
CA SER A 191 11.78 9.51 3.26
C SER A 191 12.88 9.87 2.28
N ASN A 192 12.81 11.06 1.68
CA ASN A 192 13.84 11.52 0.74
C ASN A 192 15.23 11.65 1.40
N ALA A 193 15.28 12.05 2.67
CA ALA A 193 16.53 12.28 3.38
C ALA A 193 17.23 10.99 3.85
N SER A 194 16.48 9.91 4.09
CA SER A 194 17.02 8.80 4.90
C SER A 194 16.48 7.41 4.58
N LEU A 195 15.56 7.28 3.63
CA LEU A 195 15.11 5.97 3.18
C LEU A 195 16.28 5.22 2.52
N CYS A 196 16.53 4.00 2.98
CA CYS A 196 17.56 3.15 2.41
C CYS A 196 17.10 1.69 2.38
N VAL A 197 17.46 0.98 1.31
CA VAL A 197 17.21 -0.47 1.18
C VAL A 197 18.40 -1.32 1.58
N ASN A 198 19.47 -0.71 2.10
CA ASN A 198 20.65 -1.39 2.65
C ASN A 198 21.23 -2.48 1.72
N TRP A 199 21.25 -2.23 0.42
CA TRP A 199 21.80 -3.17 -0.56
C TRP A 199 23.33 -3.25 -0.41
N PRO A 200 23.91 -4.42 -0.06
CA PRO A 200 25.32 -4.51 0.27
C PRO A 200 26.22 -4.89 -0.91
N PHE A 201 25.65 -5.10 -2.10
CA PHE A 201 26.36 -5.57 -3.29
C PHE A 201 26.46 -4.49 -4.37
N PRO A 202 27.26 -4.70 -5.43
CA PRO A 202 27.34 -3.77 -6.55
C PRO A 202 25.99 -3.53 -7.25
N LEU A 203 25.86 -2.37 -7.90
CA LEU A 203 24.66 -2.01 -8.66
C LEU A 203 24.43 -2.91 -9.88
N SER A 204 25.50 -3.51 -10.44
CA SER A 204 25.43 -4.48 -11.53
C SER A 204 24.59 -5.72 -11.17
N ASP A 205 24.50 -6.04 -9.88
CA ASP A 205 23.86 -7.26 -9.39
C ASP A 205 22.37 -7.03 -9.12
N MET A 206 21.86 -5.81 -9.37
CA MET A 206 20.44 -5.48 -9.21
C MET A 206 19.60 -5.83 -10.44
N LEU A 207 20.21 -5.88 -11.62
CA LEU A 207 19.54 -6.13 -12.88
C LEU A 207 20.17 -7.32 -13.59
N SER A 208 19.39 -8.02 -14.38
CA SER A 208 19.83 -9.12 -15.24
C SER A 208 19.10 -9.05 -16.56
N HIS A 209 19.65 -9.66 -17.61
CA HIS A 209 18.91 -9.82 -18.87
C HIS A 209 17.91 -10.96 -18.73
N ASP A 210 16.70 -10.79 -19.26
CA ASP A 210 15.76 -11.89 -19.41
C ASP A 210 16.24 -12.87 -20.49
N ASN A 211 15.77 -14.12 -20.43
CA ASN A 211 16.12 -15.19 -21.37
C ASN A 211 15.34 -15.10 -22.71
N GLY A 212 14.72 -13.94 -22.97
CA GLY A 212 13.91 -13.70 -24.16
C GLY A 212 14.73 -13.42 -25.42
N PRO A 213 14.10 -13.51 -26.61
CA PRO A 213 14.75 -13.22 -27.89
C PRO A 213 15.18 -11.75 -28.00
N GLU A 214 14.45 -10.84 -27.35
CA GLU A 214 14.80 -9.43 -27.16
C GLU A 214 15.18 -9.26 -25.70
N ALA A 215 16.38 -9.70 -25.32
CA ALA A 215 16.84 -9.72 -23.93
C ALA A 215 16.74 -8.32 -23.27
N GLU A 216 15.64 -8.06 -22.57
CA GLU A 216 15.41 -6.84 -21.80
C GLU A 216 16.11 -6.93 -20.45
N LEU A 217 16.55 -5.79 -19.90
CA LEU A 217 16.95 -5.73 -18.49
C LEU A 217 15.70 -5.91 -17.62
N VAL A 218 15.80 -6.84 -16.67
CA VAL A 218 14.80 -7.16 -15.66
C VAL A 218 15.44 -7.14 -14.28
N LEU A 219 14.61 -7.18 -13.24
CA LEU A 219 15.08 -7.23 -11.86
C LEU A 219 15.82 -8.54 -11.59
N ASN A 220 17.02 -8.46 -11.02
CA ASN A 220 17.74 -9.65 -10.59
C ASN A 220 16.98 -10.31 -9.42
N PRO A 221 16.74 -11.63 -9.44
CA PRO A 221 16.02 -12.33 -8.36
C PRO A 221 16.66 -12.16 -6.97
N THR A 222 17.97 -11.95 -6.90
CA THR A 222 18.69 -11.71 -5.64
C THR A 222 18.30 -10.35 -5.05
N PHE A 223 18.30 -9.32 -5.90
CA PHE A 223 17.88 -7.98 -5.48
C PHE A 223 16.39 -7.92 -5.19
N GLU A 224 15.54 -8.59 -5.98
CA GLU A 224 14.10 -8.70 -5.69
C GLU A 224 13.86 -9.33 -4.31
N ARG A 225 14.54 -10.44 -4.00
CA ARG A 225 14.43 -11.08 -2.68
C ARG A 225 14.86 -10.14 -1.56
N HIS A 226 15.91 -9.34 -1.79
CA HIS A 226 16.41 -8.37 -0.83
C HIS A 226 15.39 -7.28 -0.51
N ILE A 227 14.81 -6.63 -1.53
CA ILE A 227 13.81 -5.57 -1.32
C ILE A 227 12.46 -6.10 -0.82
N ARG A 228 12.17 -7.40 -1.02
CA ARG A 228 10.99 -8.07 -0.45
C ARG A 228 11.11 -8.36 1.05
N ASP A 229 12.31 -8.30 1.65
CA ASP A 229 12.48 -8.44 3.10
C ASP A 229 12.46 -7.05 3.77
N LEU A 230 11.42 -6.80 4.57
CA LEU A 230 11.23 -5.53 5.29
C LEU A 230 12.43 -5.18 6.20
N LYS A 231 13.20 -6.17 6.67
CA LYS A 231 14.39 -5.92 7.52
C LYS A 231 15.51 -5.17 6.80
N ASN A 232 15.52 -5.22 5.47
CA ASN A 232 16.50 -4.50 4.67
C ASN A 232 16.11 -3.03 4.46
N TRP A 233 14.93 -2.61 4.88
CA TRP A 233 14.49 -1.23 4.78
C TRP A 233 14.79 -0.46 6.07
N SER A 234 15.41 0.70 5.94
CA SER A 234 15.65 1.63 7.04
C SER A 234 15.20 3.04 6.69
N VAL A 235 14.82 3.79 7.72
CA VAL A 235 14.57 5.22 7.65
C VAL A 235 15.23 5.88 8.86
N GLY A 236 15.64 7.13 8.72
CA GLY A 236 16.31 7.89 9.77
C GLY A 236 15.42 8.12 10.98
N PRO A 237 16.04 8.41 12.15
CA PRO A 237 15.34 8.52 13.43
C PRO A 237 14.28 9.63 13.47
N ARG A 238 14.45 10.67 12.65
CA ARG A 238 13.48 11.77 12.51
C ARG A 238 12.07 11.29 12.14
N MET A 239 11.94 10.09 11.54
CA MET A 239 10.62 9.48 11.30
C MET A 239 9.81 9.25 12.58
N PHE A 240 10.47 9.02 13.71
CA PHE A 240 9.80 8.71 14.98
C PHE A 240 9.50 9.97 15.81
N GLU A 241 9.91 11.14 15.33
CA GLU A 241 9.72 12.43 16.00
C GLU A 241 8.44 13.16 15.53
N VAL A 242 7.74 12.60 14.53
CA VAL A 242 6.56 13.15 13.86
C VAL A 242 5.26 12.54 14.38
#